data_AF-A0A969NRT2-F1
#
_entry.id   AF-A0A969NRT2-F1
#
_cell.length_a   1.000
_cell.length_b   1.000
_cell.length_c   1.000
_cell.angle_alpha   90.00
_cell.angle_beta   90.00
_cell.angle_gamma   90.00
#
_symmetry.space_group_name_H-M   'P 1'
#
loop_
_entity.id
_entity.type
_entity.pdbx_description
1 polymer ?
#
loop_
_entity_poly.entity_id
_entity_poly.type
_entity_poly.pdbx_seq_one_letter_code
_entity_poly.pdbx_strand_id
1 'polypeptide(L)'
;MASAAFETMYSIEKSTKLPNSVAWLIIKSYYAAYYAGHAIIRMLGISCSQLNQKSASKLCEISQLNQNNNVLNIPSSYYICIYDGNTYELSFKNIKSKGGVHESFWKIFYERIQNLSKSILTKPIVVQRSQDVFKKLDELCKILCYRGFNGGNWLSSVRNQVNYRHELNAWFPHRKWSQQSVQDMFRDSSMWLDDPMNISLLIQPGKPIDLFIHACNFIVALCRVLILDMSNRCSKGKSYLKDGSLKLLNQCT
;
A
#
# COMPACT_ATOMS: atom_id res chain seq x y z
N MET A 1 5.80 9.36 0.65
CA MET A 1 5.14 8.03 0.77
C MET A 1 5.64 7.09 -0.31
N ALA A 2 5.50 7.41 -1.60
CA ALA A 2 6.14 6.62 -2.67
C ALA A 2 7.66 6.51 -2.48
N SER A 3 8.38 7.60 -2.15
CA SER A 3 9.82 7.53 -1.86
C SER A 3 10.16 6.56 -0.73
N ALA A 4 9.45 6.65 0.40
CA ALA A 4 9.63 5.73 1.52
C ALA A 4 9.35 4.26 1.13
N ALA A 5 8.40 4.01 0.22
CA ALA A 5 8.16 2.67 -0.30
C ALA A 5 9.36 2.13 -1.09
N PHE A 6 9.89 2.93 -2.02
CA PHE A 6 11.03 2.54 -2.86
C PHE A 6 12.31 2.39 -2.06
N GLU A 7 12.62 3.34 -1.16
CA GLU A 7 13.76 3.27 -0.25
C GLU A 7 13.69 2.01 0.62
N THR A 8 12.49 1.70 1.16
CA THR A 8 12.30 0.53 2.01
C THR A 8 12.55 -0.77 1.22
N MET A 9 12.00 -0.91 0.00
CA MET A 9 12.26 -2.09 -0.84
C MET A 9 13.73 -2.20 -1.23
N TYR A 10 14.35 -1.09 -1.65
CA TYR A 10 15.76 -1.07 -2.04
C TYR A 10 16.69 -1.46 -0.89
N SER A 11 16.31 -1.17 0.36
CA SER A 11 17.08 -1.56 1.55
C SER A 11 16.94 -3.02 1.96
N ILE A 12 16.17 -3.85 1.24
CA ILE A 12 16.04 -5.29 1.55
C ILE A 12 17.32 -5.99 1.09
N GLU A 13 18.12 -6.42 2.05
CA GLU A 13 19.37 -7.13 1.81
C GLU A 13 19.44 -8.41 2.63
N LYS A 14 20.06 -9.45 2.05
CA LYS A 14 20.30 -10.71 2.74
C LYS A 14 21.51 -10.57 3.65
N SER A 15 21.35 -10.90 4.93
CA SER A 15 22.48 -10.92 5.86
C SER A 15 23.46 -12.03 5.50
N THR A 16 24.75 -11.69 5.42
CA THR A 16 25.83 -12.66 5.23
C THR A 16 26.07 -13.50 6.47
N LYS A 17 25.82 -12.95 7.67
CA LYS A 17 26.00 -13.63 8.96
C LYS A 17 24.77 -14.44 9.38
N LEU A 18 23.57 -13.98 9.02
CA LEU A 18 22.30 -14.62 9.36
C LEU A 18 21.48 -14.87 8.08
N PRO A 19 21.94 -15.75 7.17
CA PRO A 19 21.36 -15.91 5.84
C PRO A 19 19.93 -16.46 5.85
N ASN A 20 19.48 -17.06 6.96
CA ASN A 20 18.11 -17.57 7.13
C ASN A 20 17.17 -16.57 7.83
N SER A 21 17.65 -15.38 8.17
CA SER A 21 16.84 -14.34 8.81
C SER A 21 15.98 -13.62 7.78
N VAL A 22 14.70 -13.99 7.72
CA VAL A 22 13.71 -13.42 6.78
C VAL A 22 12.76 -12.43 7.45
N ALA A 23 12.83 -12.27 8.77
CA ALA A 23 11.93 -11.37 9.50
C ALA A 23 11.97 -9.93 8.97
N TRP A 24 13.17 -9.38 8.77
CA TRP A 24 13.33 -8.03 8.25
C TRP A 24 12.91 -7.90 6.78
N LEU A 25 13.11 -8.93 5.96
CA LEU A 25 12.57 -8.96 4.61
C LEU A 25 11.04 -8.84 4.63
N ILE A 26 10.36 -9.61 5.49
CA ILE A 26 8.89 -9.59 5.61
C ILE A 26 8.41 -8.23 6.12
N ILE A 27 9.05 -7.70 7.18
CA ILE A 27 8.68 -6.43 7.80
C ILE A 27 8.90 -5.26 6.83
N LYS A 28 10.04 -5.21 6.12
CA LYS A 28 10.33 -4.17 5.14
C LYS A 28 9.39 -4.26 3.94
N SER A 29 9.15 -5.47 3.40
CA SER A 29 8.18 -5.68 2.31
C SER A 29 6.79 -5.17 2.69
N TYR A 30 6.34 -5.46 3.92
CA TYR A 30 5.09 -4.93 4.44
C TYR A 30 5.03 -3.40 4.42
N TYR A 31 6.03 -2.75 5.02
CA TYR A 31 6.02 -1.29 5.17
C TYR A 31 6.16 -0.60 3.82
N ALA A 32 6.95 -1.15 2.91
CA ALA A 32 7.00 -0.67 1.54
C ALA A 32 5.62 -0.73 0.87
N ALA A 33 4.93 -1.87 0.96
CA ALA A 33 3.58 -2.02 0.44
C ALA A 33 2.57 -1.09 1.13
N TYR A 34 2.69 -0.88 2.44
CA TYR A 34 1.85 0.05 3.20
C TYR A 34 2.03 1.50 2.71
N TYR A 35 3.28 1.95 2.54
CA TYR A 35 3.58 3.29 2.03
C TYR A 35 3.17 3.46 0.56
N ALA A 36 3.36 2.42 -0.26
CA ALA A 36 2.93 2.40 -1.66
C ALA A 36 1.40 2.45 -1.77
N GLY A 37 0.68 1.64 -1.00
CA GLY A 37 -0.78 1.67 -0.98
C GLY A 37 -1.31 3.04 -0.56
N HIS A 38 -0.68 3.68 0.43
CA HIS A 38 -0.95 5.05 0.86
C HIS A 38 -0.69 6.09 -0.24
N ALA A 39 0.32 5.88 -1.08
CA ALA A 39 0.55 6.74 -2.24
C ALA A 39 -0.54 6.53 -3.29
N ILE A 40 -0.88 5.27 -3.61
CA ILE A 40 -1.91 4.92 -4.60
C ILE A 40 -3.26 5.54 -4.24
N ILE A 41 -3.75 5.38 -3.00
CA ILE A 41 -5.07 5.93 -2.65
C ILE A 41 -5.08 7.46 -2.63
N ARG A 42 -3.93 8.11 -2.36
CA ARG A 42 -3.81 9.58 -2.46
C ARG A 42 -3.93 10.07 -3.89
N MET A 43 -3.39 9.32 -4.86
CA MET A 43 -3.61 9.61 -6.29
C MET A 43 -5.09 9.53 -6.66
N LEU A 44 -5.86 8.72 -5.94
CA LEU A 44 -7.30 8.56 -6.12
C LEU A 44 -8.13 9.56 -5.27
N GLY A 45 -7.50 10.57 -4.69
CA GLY A 45 -8.16 11.61 -3.88
C GLY A 45 -8.43 11.21 -2.43
N ILE A 46 -7.87 10.11 -1.93
CA ILE A 46 -8.15 9.60 -0.58
C ILE A 46 -6.87 9.62 0.26
N SER A 47 -6.92 10.19 1.47
CA SER A 47 -5.85 10.10 2.46
C SER A 47 -6.37 9.52 3.76
N CYS A 48 -5.56 8.67 4.41
CA CYS A 48 -5.81 8.27 5.78
C CYS A 48 -4.78 8.97 6.68
N SER A 49 -5.24 9.87 7.55
CA SER A 49 -4.38 10.79 8.29
C SER A 49 -4.78 10.87 9.76
N GLN A 50 -3.78 10.90 10.63
CA GLN A 50 -4.00 11.28 12.03
C GLN A 50 -4.06 12.80 12.10
N LEU A 51 -5.22 13.33 12.47
CA LEU A 51 -5.35 14.73 12.86
C LEU A 51 -5.00 14.85 14.33
N ASN A 52 -3.87 15.51 14.62
CA ASN A 52 -3.54 15.90 15.98
C ASN A 52 -4.33 17.15 16.38
N GLN A 53 -4.29 17.51 17.66
CA GLN A 53 -5.01 18.67 18.18
C GLN A 53 -4.70 19.96 17.41
N LYS A 54 -3.42 20.21 17.09
CA LYS A 54 -3.00 21.40 16.33
C LYS A 54 -3.66 21.47 14.94
N SER A 55 -3.65 20.35 14.21
CA SER A 55 -4.24 20.27 12.87
C SER A 55 -5.77 20.38 12.92
N ALA A 56 -6.38 19.73 13.90
CA ALA A 56 -7.82 19.76 14.11
C ALA A 56 -8.31 21.17 14.46
N SER A 57 -7.64 21.86 15.40
CA SER A 57 -7.95 23.25 15.74
C SER A 57 -7.84 24.20 14.55
N LYS A 58 -6.85 23.99 13.67
CA LYS A 58 -6.70 24.84 12.48
C LYS A 58 -7.83 24.61 11.46
N LEU A 59 -8.31 23.38 11.31
CA LEU A 59 -9.48 23.09 10.48
C LEU A 59 -10.75 23.70 11.07
N CYS A 60 -10.93 23.68 12.39
CA CYS A 60 -12.03 24.35 13.06
C CYS A 60 -12.02 25.87 12.81
N GLU A 61 -10.85 26.51 12.91
CA GLU A 61 -10.67 27.94 12.61
C GLU A 61 -11.06 28.28 11.16
N ILE A 62 -10.61 27.48 10.19
CA ILE A 62 -10.96 27.68 8.77
C ILE A 62 -12.46 27.48 8.53
N SER A 63 -13.09 26.52 9.22
CA SER A 63 -14.53 26.30 9.12
C SER A 63 -15.34 27.49 9.63
N GLN A 64 -14.90 28.11 10.74
CA GLN A 64 -15.59 29.27 11.33
C GLN A 64 -15.60 30.49 10.40
N LEU A 65 -14.57 30.66 9.57
CA LEU A 65 -14.52 31.74 8.58
C LEU A 65 -15.54 31.56 7.45
N ASN A 66 -15.98 30.33 7.17
CA ASN A 66 -16.79 29.99 6.00
C ASN A 66 -18.25 29.64 6.32
N GLN A 67 -18.62 29.45 7.58
CA GLN A 67 -19.98 29.09 7.99
C GLN A 67 -20.48 30.02 9.11
N ASN A 68 -21.67 30.61 8.92
CA ASN A 68 -22.39 31.42 9.91
C ASN A 68 -22.68 30.60 11.18
N ASN A 69 -21.74 30.59 12.13
CA ASN A 69 -21.86 30.16 13.54
C ASN A 69 -21.99 28.66 13.86
N ASN A 70 -21.89 27.74 12.90
CA ASN A 70 -21.77 26.32 13.25
C ASN A 70 -20.32 25.96 13.58
N VAL A 71 -20.00 25.92 14.87
CA VAL A 71 -18.68 25.48 15.35
C VAL A 71 -18.55 23.97 15.14
N LEU A 72 -17.82 23.57 14.10
CA LEU A 72 -17.39 22.18 13.94
C LEU A 72 -16.35 21.85 15.01
N ASN A 73 -16.67 20.94 15.94
CA ASN A 73 -15.68 20.37 16.85
C ASN A 73 -15.06 19.13 16.21
N ILE A 74 -13.81 19.25 15.72
CA ILE A 74 -13.07 18.15 15.10
C ILE A 74 -12.16 17.53 16.16
N PRO A 75 -12.42 16.32 16.66
CA PRO A 75 -11.55 15.68 17.65
C PRO A 75 -10.20 15.26 17.04
N SER A 76 -9.16 15.24 17.86
CA SER A 76 -7.88 14.62 17.50
C SER A 76 -8.05 13.11 17.35
N SER A 77 -7.92 12.59 16.13
CA SER A 77 -8.22 11.18 15.82
C SER A 77 -7.72 10.79 14.43
N TYR A 78 -8.00 9.55 14.01
CA TYR A 78 -7.65 9.04 12.69
C TYR A 78 -8.83 9.23 11.72
N TYR A 79 -8.56 9.79 10.55
CA TYR A 79 -9.58 10.19 9.58
C TYR A 79 -9.31 9.62 8.18
N ILE A 80 -10.38 9.30 7.47
CA ILE A 80 -10.38 9.26 6.00
C ILE A 80 -10.68 10.68 5.53
N CYS A 81 -9.81 11.21 4.70
CA CYS A 81 -10.02 12.46 3.98
C CYS A 81 -10.29 12.11 2.52
N ILE A 82 -11.39 12.60 1.95
CA ILE A 82 -11.77 12.35 0.56
C ILE A 82 -11.95 13.68 -0.14
N TYR A 83 -11.18 13.88 -1.20
CA TYR A 83 -11.27 15.03 -2.09
C TYR A 83 -12.10 14.67 -3.32
N ASP A 84 -13.12 15.47 -3.61
CA ASP A 84 -13.88 15.39 -4.87
C ASP A 84 -13.37 16.48 -5.83
N GLY A 85 -12.80 16.04 -6.96
CA GLY A 85 -12.27 16.95 -7.98
C GLY A 85 -13.35 17.69 -8.78
N ASN A 86 -14.61 17.26 -8.72
CA ASN A 86 -15.71 17.92 -9.42
C ASN A 86 -16.30 19.08 -8.59
N THR A 87 -16.48 18.86 -7.28
CA THR A 87 -17.04 19.87 -6.37
C THR A 87 -15.96 20.69 -5.65
N TYR A 88 -14.70 20.27 -5.75
CA TYR A 88 -13.57 20.81 -4.98
C TYR A 88 -13.74 20.68 -3.46
N GLU A 89 -14.60 19.76 -3.01
CA GLU A 89 -14.88 19.55 -1.60
C GLU A 89 -13.90 18.56 -0.97
N LEU A 90 -13.50 18.84 0.27
CA LEU A 90 -12.71 17.95 1.11
C LEU A 90 -13.55 17.49 2.29
N SER A 91 -13.90 16.20 2.30
CA SER A 91 -14.69 15.59 3.36
C SER A 91 -13.82 14.78 4.32
N PHE A 92 -14.18 14.80 5.60
CA PHE A 92 -13.47 14.09 6.66
C PHE A 92 -14.40 13.11 7.36
N LYS A 93 -14.04 11.83 7.39
CA LYS A 93 -14.74 10.79 8.12
C LYS A 93 -13.86 10.24 9.22
N ASN A 94 -14.27 10.43 10.47
CA ASN A 94 -13.59 9.85 11.61
C ASN A 94 -13.66 8.33 11.56
N ILE A 95 -12.51 7.67 11.68
CA ILE A 95 -12.41 6.21 11.70
C ILE A 95 -12.40 5.76 13.16
N LYS A 96 -13.59 5.43 13.67
CA LYS A 96 -13.73 4.70 14.94
C LYS A 96 -13.47 3.22 14.68
N SER A 97 -12.21 2.83 14.57
CA SER A 97 -11.83 1.43 14.37
C SER A 97 -11.61 0.74 15.72
N LYS A 98 -12.16 -0.47 15.87
CA LYS A 98 -11.79 -1.40 16.96
C LYS A 98 -10.38 -1.99 16.76
N GLY A 99 -9.85 -1.95 15.53
CA GLY A 99 -8.52 -2.39 15.14
C GLY A 99 -7.51 -1.25 14.98
N GLY A 100 -6.24 -1.60 14.75
CA GLY A 100 -5.16 -0.61 14.60
C GLY A 100 -5.24 0.24 13.32
N VAL A 101 -4.44 1.30 13.24
CA VAL A 101 -4.38 2.22 12.07
C VAL A 101 -4.02 1.51 10.76
N HIS A 102 -3.22 0.45 10.84
CA HIS A 102 -2.83 -0.36 9.69
C HIS A 102 -4.01 -1.18 9.14
N GLU A 103 -4.75 -1.84 10.03
CA GLU A 103 -5.92 -2.63 9.67
C GLU A 103 -7.02 -1.74 9.09
N SER A 104 -7.24 -0.58 9.71
CA SER A 104 -8.16 0.45 9.20
C SER A 104 -7.78 0.88 7.78
N PHE A 105 -6.50 1.17 7.55
CA PHE A 105 -6.00 1.55 6.24
C PHE A 105 -6.22 0.44 5.20
N TRP A 106 -5.86 -0.80 5.52
CA TRP A 106 -5.97 -1.90 4.56
C TRP A 106 -7.41 -2.19 4.15
N LYS A 107 -8.36 -2.01 5.07
CA LYS A 107 -9.79 -2.08 4.75
C LYS A 107 -10.19 -1.02 3.72
N ILE A 108 -9.79 0.24 3.93
CA ILE A 108 -10.07 1.34 3.00
C ILE A 108 -9.41 1.09 1.65
N PHE A 109 -8.16 0.63 1.66
CA PHE A 109 -7.41 0.27 0.46
C PHE A 109 -8.13 -0.82 -0.32
N TYR A 110 -8.51 -1.92 0.34
CA TYR A 110 -9.26 -3.02 -0.25
C TYR A 110 -10.59 -2.56 -0.88
N GLU A 111 -11.40 -1.81 -0.14
CA GLU A 111 -12.69 -1.28 -0.63
C GLU A 111 -12.47 -0.42 -1.89
N ARG A 112 -11.43 0.43 -1.89
CA ARG A 112 -11.12 1.29 -3.04
C ARG A 112 -10.65 0.49 -4.25
N ILE A 113 -9.75 -0.48 -4.07
CA ILE A 113 -9.27 -1.32 -5.17
C ILE A 113 -10.39 -2.20 -5.73
N GLN A 114 -11.26 -2.75 -4.88
CA GLN A 114 -12.42 -3.53 -5.32
C GLN A 114 -13.43 -2.69 -6.12
N ASN A 115 -13.67 -1.44 -5.71
CA ASN A 115 -14.53 -0.55 -6.47
C ASN A 115 -13.88 -0.16 -7.81
N LEU A 116 -12.57 0.11 -7.80
CA LEU A 116 -11.81 0.42 -9.00
C LEU A 116 -11.84 -0.74 -10.01
N SER A 117 -11.62 -1.98 -9.55
CA SER A 117 -11.63 -3.16 -10.41
C SER A 117 -12.98 -3.31 -11.12
N LYS A 118 -14.09 -3.18 -10.40
CA LYS A 118 -15.43 -3.22 -11.02
C LYS A 118 -15.65 -2.07 -12.01
N SER A 119 -15.20 -0.87 -11.67
CA SER A 119 -15.40 0.31 -12.51
C SER A 119 -14.63 0.28 -13.82
N ILE A 120 -13.50 -0.44 -13.91
CA ILE A 120 -12.69 -0.46 -15.13
C ILE A 120 -13.40 -1.15 -16.30
N LEU A 121 -14.30 -2.08 -15.98
CA LEU A 121 -15.10 -2.82 -16.96
C LEU A 121 -16.14 -1.93 -17.67
N THR A 122 -16.49 -0.77 -17.09
CA THR A 122 -17.46 0.16 -17.67
C THR A 122 -16.82 1.34 -18.41
N LYS A 123 -15.49 1.40 -18.45
CA LYS A 123 -14.76 2.48 -19.14
C LYS A 123 -14.55 2.15 -20.62
N PRO A 124 -14.50 3.16 -21.51
CA PRO A 124 -14.24 2.97 -22.94
C PRO A 124 -12.76 2.67 -23.21
N ILE A 125 -12.26 1.56 -22.65
CA ILE A 125 -10.92 1.02 -22.85
C ILE A 125 -11.07 -0.27 -23.67
N VAL A 126 -10.02 -0.68 -24.39
CA VAL A 126 -9.97 -1.97 -25.09
C VAL A 126 -10.39 -3.10 -24.15
N VAL A 127 -11.45 -3.83 -24.51
CA VAL A 127 -12.12 -4.84 -23.66
C VAL A 127 -11.14 -5.80 -23.00
N GLN A 128 -10.19 -6.35 -23.77
CA GLN A 128 -9.20 -7.30 -23.27
C GLN A 128 -8.34 -6.71 -22.15
N ARG A 129 -7.84 -5.47 -22.33
CA ARG A 129 -6.99 -4.81 -21.32
C ARG A 129 -7.77 -4.53 -20.04
N SER A 130 -9.03 -4.13 -20.15
CA SER A 130 -9.89 -3.92 -18.98
C SER A 130 -10.12 -5.23 -18.21
N GLN A 131 -10.32 -6.35 -18.91
CA GLN A 131 -10.47 -7.67 -18.29
C GLN A 131 -9.19 -8.13 -17.60
N ASP A 132 -8.02 -7.93 -18.21
CA ASP A 132 -6.73 -8.32 -17.63
C ASP A 132 -6.46 -7.54 -16.34
N VAL A 133 -6.68 -6.22 -16.35
CA VAL A 133 -6.51 -5.36 -15.17
C VAL A 133 -7.55 -5.71 -14.09
N PHE A 134 -8.81 -5.93 -14.47
CA PHE A 134 -9.84 -6.39 -13.54
C PHE A 134 -9.41 -7.67 -12.83
N LYS A 135 -8.98 -8.68 -13.59
CA LYS A 135 -8.52 -9.96 -13.05
C LYS A 135 -7.36 -9.77 -12.08
N LYS A 136 -6.38 -8.92 -12.43
CA LYS A 136 -5.23 -8.66 -11.58
C LYS A 136 -5.60 -7.99 -10.26
N LEU A 137 -6.48 -6.99 -10.29
CA LEU A 137 -6.94 -6.31 -9.09
C LEU A 137 -7.85 -7.21 -8.24
N ASP A 138 -8.65 -8.06 -8.86
CA ASP A 138 -9.48 -9.07 -8.17
C ASP A 138 -8.60 -10.12 -7.47
N GLU A 139 -7.53 -10.59 -8.11
CA GLU A 139 -6.51 -11.45 -7.48
C GLU A 139 -5.87 -10.78 -6.26
N LEU A 140 -5.48 -9.51 -6.36
CA LEU A 140 -4.99 -8.76 -5.21
C LEU A 140 -6.03 -8.70 -4.08
N CYS A 141 -7.30 -8.38 -4.40
CA CYS A 141 -8.39 -8.35 -3.42
C CYS A 141 -8.56 -9.70 -2.71
N LYS A 142 -8.47 -10.82 -3.43
CA LYS A 142 -8.52 -12.17 -2.86
C LYS A 142 -7.35 -12.43 -1.91
N ILE A 143 -6.14 -11.99 -2.25
CA ILE A 143 -4.98 -12.12 -1.37
C ILE A 143 -5.13 -11.28 -0.10
N LEU A 144 -5.59 -10.04 -0.21
CA LEU A 144 -5.81 -9.17 0.96
C LEU A 144 -6.80 -9.80 1.97
N CYS A 145 -7.69 -10.68 1.48
CA CYS A 145 -8.65 -11.44 2.29
C CYS A 145 -8.24 -12.89 2.58
N TYR A 146 -7.02 -13.31 2.22
CA TYR A 146 -6.56 -14.69 2.35
C TYR A 146 -6.68 -15.21 3.79
N ARG A 147 -7.08 -16.47 3.97
CA ARG A 147 -7.34 -17.12 5.29
C ARG A 147 -8.39 -16.44 6.16
N GLY A 148 -9.47 -15.93 5.55
CA GLY A 148 -10.64 -15.41 6.28
C GLY A 148 -10.48 -13.98 6.79
N PHE A 149 -9.45 -13.27 6.35
CA PHE A 149 -9.22 -11.85 6.66
C PHE A 149 -10.12 -10.95 5.79
N ASN A 150 -11.44 -11.17 5.85
CA ASN A 150 -12.47 -10.62 4.94
C ASN A 150 -12.52 -9.08 4.86
N GLY A 151 -11.80 -8.36 5.72
CA GLY A 151 -11.65 -6.91 5.70
C GLY A 151 -10.41 -6.41 4.96
N GLY A 152 -9.71 -7.25 4.21
CA GLY A 152 -8.51 -6.86 3.47
C GLY A 152 -7.24 -6.72 4.32
N ASN A 153 -7.27 -7.17 5.58
CA ASN A 153 -6.25 -6.92 6.60
C ASN A 153 -5.19 -8.02 6.72
N TRP A 154 -5.13 -8.97 5.78
CA TRP A 154 -4.21 -10.11 5.83
C TRP A 154 -2.73 -9.67 5.93
N LEU A 155 -2.32 -8.67 5.14
CA LEU A 155 -0.93 -8.19 5.15
C LEU A 155 -0.50 -7.67 6.53
N SER A 156 -1.37 -6.87 7.18
CA SER A 156 -1.08 -6.39 8.54
C SER A 156 -1.05 -7.51 9.57
N SER A 157 -1.84 -8.56 9.37
CA SER A 157 -1.82 -9.73 10.23
C SER A 157 -0.49 -10.47 10.13
N VAL A 158 0.00 -10.76 8.92
CA VAL A 158 1.31 -11.42 8.71
C VAL A 158 2.43 -10.57 9.32
N ARG A 159 2.43 -9.25 9.12
CA ARG A 159 3.41 -8.38 9.77
C ARG A 159 3.33 -8.43 11.29
N ASN A 160 2.14 -8.48 11.89
CA ASN A 160 1.99 -8.58 13.35
C ASN A 160 2.46 -9.94 13.89
N GLN A 161 2.21 -11.03 13.15
CA GLN A 161 2.72 -12.38 13.47
C GLN A 161 4.26 -12.34 13.56
N VAL A 162 4.93 -11.77 12.56
CA VAL A 162 6.39 -11.69 12.54
C VAL A 162 6.92 -10.66 13.56
N ASN A 163 6.42 -9.43 13.55
CA ASN A 163 7.02 -8.32 14.29
C ASN A 163 6.72 -8.32 15.80
N TYR A 164 5.55 -8.80 16.22
CA TYR A 164 5.14 -8.74 17.63
C TYR A 164 5.05 -10.11 18.28
N ARG A 165 4.64 -11.15 17.55
CA ARG A 165 4.50 -12.51 18.08
C ARG A 165 5.69 -13.41 17.80
N HIS A 166 6.63 -12.94 16.97
CA HIS A 166 7.81 -13.71 16.52
C HIS A 166 7.44 -15.07 15.92
N GLU A 167 6.29 -15.15 15.26
CA GLU A 167 5.75 -16.36 14.63
C GLU A 167 6.37 -16.60 13.24
N LEU A 168 5.89 -17.64 12.55
CA LEU A 168 6.28 -18.02 11.18
C LEU A 168 7.76 -18.40 11.03
N ASN A 169 8.46 -18.66 12.14
CA ASN A 169 9.89 -19.01 12.19
C ASN A 169 10.79 -18.01 11.45
N ALA A 170 10.35 -16.76 11.32
CA ALA A 170 11.10 -15.72 10.60
C ALA A 170 12.32 -15.23 11.40
N TRP A 171 12.25 -15.36 12.73
CA TRP A 171 13.34 -15.08 13.67
C TRP A 171 14.09 -16.36 14.06
N PHE A 172 15.28 -16.17 14.64
CA PHE A 172 16.06 -17.28 15.21
C PHE A 172 15.18 -18.08 16.20
N PRO A 173 15.18 -19.42 16.18
CA PRO A 173 16.14 -20.33 15.54
C PRO A 173 15.84 -20.76 14.09
N HIS A 174 15.05 -20.02 13.31
CA HIS A 174 14.82 -20.25 11.87
C HIS A 174 14.39 -21.68 11.49
N ARG A 175 13.54 -22.31 12.32
CA ARG A 175 13.06 -23.67 12.07
C ARG A 175 12.23 -23.70 10.78
N LYS A 176 12.35 -24.76 9.98
CA LYS A 176 11.49 -25.08 8.82
C LYS A 176 11.71 -24.29 7.52
N TRP A 177 12.70 -23.40 7.44
CA TRP A 177 13.07 -22.77 6.17
C TRP A 177 14.20 -23.54 5.49
N SER A 178 14.01 -23.95 4.23
CA SER A 178 15.12 -24.44 3.41
C SER A 178 15.96 -23.26 2.90
N GLN A 179 17.26 -23.48 2.68
CA GLN A 179 18.12 -22.44 2.11
C GLN A 179 17.60 -21.95 0.75
N GLN A 180 17.08 -22.86 -0.08
CA GLN A 180 16.47 -22.53 -1.36
C GLN A 180 15.27 -21.60 -1.19
N SER A 181 14.35 -21.93 -0.27
CA SER A 181 13.17 -21.10 -0.02
C SER A 181 13.55 -19.69 0.42
N VAL A 182 14.57 -19.55 1.27
CA VAL A 182 15.06 -18.22 1.67
C VAL A 182 15.70 -17.48 0.50
N GLN A 183 16.51 -18.15 -0.33
CA GLN A 183 17.08 -17.54 -1.53
C GLN A 183 15.99 -17.06 -2.50
N ASP A 184 14.96 -17.87 -2.72
CA ASP A 184 13.81 -17.50 -3.55
C ASP A 184 13.12 -16.26 -3.00
N MET A 185 12.85 -16.17 -1.70
CA MET A 185 12.24 -14.98 -1.08
C MET A 185 13.05 -13.70 -1.31
N PHE A 186 14.37 -13.76 -1.14
CA PHE A 186 15.23 -12.60 -1.36
C PHE A 186 15.31 -12.22 -2.84
N ARG A 187 15.36 -13.19 -3.75
CA ARG A 187 15.26 -12.93 -5.20
C ARG A 187 13.92 -12.28 -5.54
N ASP A 188 12.82 -12.84 -5.05
CA ASP A 188 11.48 -12.38 -5.38
C ASP A 188 11.17 -11.01 -4.72
N SER A 189 11.96 -10.57 -3.74
CA SER A 189 11.87 -9.24 -3.14
C SER A 189 12.25 -8.09 -4.10
N SER A 190 12.91 -8.37 -5.23
CA SER A 190 13.21 -7.36 -6.26
C SER A 190 12.12 -7.22 -7.33
N MET A 191 11.07 -8.05 -7.32
CA MET A 191 10.00 -8.06 -8.32
C MET A 191 9.23 -6.73 -8.41
N TRP A 192 9.32 -5.85 -7.40
CA TRP A 192 8.70 -4.52 -7.46
C TRP A 192 9.23 -3.64 -8.62
N LEU A 193 10.40 -3.98 -9.18
CA LEU A 193 10.97 -3.37 -10.38
C LEU A 193 10.34 -3.87 -11.68
N ASP A 194 9.69 -5.03 -11.66
CA ASP A 194 9.04 -5.62 -12.82
C ASP A 194 7.73 -4.89 -13.17
N ASP A 195 7.18 -5.20 -14.34
CA ASP A 195 5.80 -4.83 -14.66
C ASP A 195 4.83 -5.51 -13.68
N PRO A 196 3.96 -4.77 -12.97
CA PRO A 196 3.00 -5.35 -12.03
C PRO A 196 2.11 -6.43 -12.66
N MET A 197 1.83 -6.35 -13.97
CA MET A 197 1.03 -7.36 -14.66
C MET A 197 1.73 -8.73 -14.73
N ASN A 198 3.06 -8.76 -14.67
CA ASN A 198 3.86 -9.99 -14.73
C ASN A 198 4.05 -10.66 -13.35
N ILE A 199 3.78 -9.97 -12.24
CA ILE A 199 3.95 -10.52 -10.89
C ILE A 199 2.81 -11.50 -10.58
N SER A 200 3.11 -12.78 -10.37
CA SER A 200 2.07 -13.79 -10.11
C SER A 200 1.41 -13.60 -8.74
N LEU A 201 0.08 -13.45 -8.74
CA LEU A 201 -0.77 -13.34 -7.55
C LEU A 201 -1.58 -14.62 -7.29
N LEU A 202 -1.14 -15.74 -7.85
CA LEU A 202 -1.82 -17.01 -7.69
C LEU A 202 -1.60 -17.57 -6.28
N ILE A 203 -2.70 -17.92 -5.61
CA ILE A 203 -2.67 -18.53 -4.29
C ILE A 203 -2.17 -19.97 -4.44
N GLN A 204 -0.92 -20.21 -4.04
CA GLN A 204 -0.35 -21.56 -3.99
C GLN A 204 -0.49 -22.17 -2.59
N PRO A 205 -1.01 -23.41 -2.46
CA PRO A 205 -1.04 -24.11 -1.19
C PRO A 205 0.36 -24.22 -0.57
N GLY A 206 0.44 -24.09 0.75
CA GLY A 206 1.69 -24.29 1.51
C GLY A 206 2.71 -23.15 1.46
N LYS A 207 2.50 -22.09 0.67
CA LYS A 207 3.44 -20.97 0.49
C LYS A 207 2.87 -19.59 0.84
N PRO A 208 2.37 -19.37 2.08
CA PRO A 208 1.74 -18.11 2.45
C PRO A 208 2.72 -16.92 2.51
N ILE A 209 4.02 -17.16 2.76
CA ILE A 209 5.02 -16.08 2.80
C ILE A 209 5.40 -15.64 1.39
N ASP A 210 5.58 -16.56 0.45
CA ASP A 210 5.83 -16.23 -0.97
C ASP A 210 4.68 -15.36 -1.51
N LEU A 211 3.42 -15.77 -1.25
CA LEU A 211 2.23 -15.00 -1.61
C LEU A 211 2.21 -13.60 -0.98
N PHE A 212 2.65 -13.50 0.28
CA PHE A 212 2.76 -12.22 0.99
C PHE A 212 3.78 -11.30 0.33
N ILE A 213 4.96 -11.82 -0.01
CA ILE A 213 6.04 -11.08 -0.70
C ILE A 213 5.56 -10.62 -2.07
N HIS A 214 4.91 -11.49 -2.84
CA HIS A 214 4.38 -11.17 -4.16
C HIS A 214 3.32 -10.06 -4.10
N ALA A 215 2.39 -10.13 -3.14
CA ALA A 215 1.39 -9.08 -2.95
C ALA A 215 2.03 -7.73 -2.58
N CYS A 216 3.05 -7.74 -1.71
CA CYS A 216 3.79 -6.53 -1.37
C CYS A 216 4.51 -5.94 -2.59
N ASN A 217 5.24 -6.78 -3.35
CA ASN A 217 5.91 -6.37 -4.58
C ASN A 217 4.93 -5.83 -5.62
N PHE A 218 3.78 -6.47 -5.82
CA PHE A 218 2.75 -6.01 -6.72
C PHE A 218 2.24 -4.61 -6.38
N ILE A 219 1.93 -4.34 -5.11
CA ILE A 219 1.47 -3.01 -4.67
C ILE A 219 2.55 -1.95 -4.91
N VAL A 220 3.83 -2.27 -4.66
CA VAL A 220 4.93 -1.33 -4.90
C VAL A 220 5.20 -1.12 -6.40
N ALA A 221 5.17 -2.18 -7.21
CA ALA A 221 5.29 -2.10 -8.67
C ALA A 221 4.15 -1.28 -9.29
N LEU A 222 2.92 -1.48 -8.83
CA LEU A 222 1.77 -0.69 -9.24
C LEU A 222 1.96 0.79 -8.89
N CYS A 223 2.40 1.09 -7.67
CA CYS A 223 2.72 2.47 -7.26
C CYS A 223 3.81 3.08 -8.16
N ARG A 224 4.87 2.34 -8.47
CA ARG A 224 5.96 2.76 -9.37
C ARG A 224 5.43 3.14 -10.75
N VAL A 225 4.65 2.26 -11.38
CA VAL A 225 4.07 2.51 -12.70
C VAL A 225 3.14 3.72 -12.68
N LEU A 226 2.30 3.88 -11.64
CA LEU A 226 1.40 5.02 -11.50
C LEU A 226 2.16 6.35 -11.30
N ILE A 227 3.25 6.35 -10.53
CA ILE A 227 4.12 7.53 -10.36
C ILE A 227 4.75 7.94 -11.69
N LEU A 228 5.23 6.96 -12.48
CA LEU A 228 5.79 7.21 -13.81
C LEU A 228 4.73 7.77 -14.76
N ASP A 229 3.54 7.17 -14.81
CA ASP A 229 2.42 7.64 -15.63
C ASP A 229 1.99 9.07 -15.24
N MET A 230 1.82 9.35 -13.95
CA MET A 230 1.51 10.69 -13.46
C MET A 230 2.56 11.72 -13.86
N SER A 231 3.85 11.35 -13.82
CA SER A 231 4.92 12.24 -14.25
C SER A 231 4.85 12.53 -15.74
N ASN A 232 4.63 11.50 -16.56
CA ASN A 232 4.55 11.61 -18.02
C ASN A 232 3.36 12.47 -18.48
N ARG A 233 2.28 12.52 -17.69
CA ARG A 233 1.12 13.40 -17.94
C ARG A 233 1.37 14.86 -17.60
N CYS A 234 2.41 15.17 -16.81
CA CYS A 234 2.78 16.55 -16.50
C CYS A 234 3.51 17.17 -17.70
N SER A 235 3.28 18.45 -17.97
CA SER A 235 4.11 19.18 -18.95
C SER A 235 5.60 19.13 -18.54
N LYS A 236 6.51 19.04 -19.54
CA LYS A 236 7.95 18.84 -19.31
C LYS A 236 8.48 19.77 -18.22
N GLY A 237 9.10 19.17 -17.20
CA GLY A 237 9.75 19.90 -16.10
C GLY A 237 8.83 20.38 -14.97
N LYS A 238 7.50 20.13 -15.03
CA LYS A 238 6.55 20.61 -14.01
C LYS A 238 6.05 19.53 -13.05
N SER A 239 6.51 18.29 -13.16
CA SER A 239 6.10 17.24 -12.24
C SER A 239 6.74 17.45 -10.87
N TYR A 240 5.94 17.69 -9.83
CA TYR A 240 6.41 17.75 -8.44
C TYR A 240 7.09 16.45 -7.97
N LEU A 241 6.89 15.36 -8.71
CA LEU A 241 7.52 14.06 -8.46
C LEU A 241 9.01 14.04 -8.83
N LYS A 242 9.46 14.98 -9.70
CA LYS A 242 10.82 15.02 -10.25
C LYS A 242 11.88 15.15 -9.16
N ASP A 243 11.64 15.97 -8.15
CA ASP A 243 12.55 16.16 -7.02
C ASP A 243 12.23 15.24 -5.82
N GLY A 244 11.17 14.45 -5.92
CA GLY A 244 10.70 13.53 -4.88
C GLY A 244 10.91 12.07 -5.25
N SER A 245 9.81 11.34 -5.44
CA SER A 245 9.86 9.89 -5.63
C SER A 245 10.52 9.44 -6.93
N LEU A 246 10.52 10.27 -8.00
CA LEU A 246 11.22 9.92 -9.24
C LEU A 246 12.73 10.05 -9.12
N LYS A 247 13.20 11.10 -8.42
CA LYS A 247 14.63 11.25 -8.16
C LYS A 247 15.20 10.03 -7.44
N LEU A 248 14.50 9.59 -6.39
CA LEU A 248 14.90 8.39 -5.67
C LEU A 248 14.75 7.14 -6.54
N LEU A 249 13.64 6.99 -7.28
CA LEU A 249 13.45 5.82 -8.14
C LEU A 249 14.59 5.67 -9.15
N ASN A 250 15.02 6.76 -9.77
CA ASN A 250 16.17 6.79 -10.70
C ASN A 250 17.52 6.50 -10.04
N GLN A 251 17.62 6.52 -8.71
CA GLN A 251 18.81 6.08 -7.98
C GLN A 251 18.74 4.59 -7.63
N CYS A 252 17.54 4.01 -7.59
CA CYS A 252 17.29 2.61 -7.28
C CYS A 252 17.28 1.70 -8.51
N THR A 253 17.16 2.27 -9.72
CA THR A 253 17.10 1.59 -11.03
C THR A 253 18.26 2.01 -11.91
#